data_AF-A0A119HFP6-F1
#
_entry.id   AF-A0A119HFP6-F1
#
_cell.length_a   1.000
_cell.length_b   1.000
_cell.length_c   1.000
_cell.angle_alpha   90.00
_cell.angle_beta   90.00
_cell.angle_gamma   90.00
#
_symmetry.space_group_name_H-M   'P 1'
#
loop_
_entity.id
_entity.type
_entity.pdbx_description
1 polymer ?
#
loop_
_entity_poly.entity_id
_entity_poly.type
_entity_poly.pdbx_seq_one_letter_code
_entity_poly.pdbx_strand_id
1 'polypeptide(L)'
;MFTKQISFFGRSRTLACDGKCNKAWGITSRPNIRFDEKDPDDNALLADDELGEAPADPGTYEGGHGKPDSPADMNKWCSRQCERAGIFAPWEPVVLRDLSKRCYNQPWKHEEAAQ
;
A
#
# COMPACT_ATOMS: atom_id res chain seq x y z
N MET A 1 -1.42 8.74 -10.55
CA MET A 1 -2.51 8.28 -9.67
C MET A 1 -3.71 7.90 -10.53
N PHE A 2 -4.34 6.77 -10.22
CA PHE A 2 -5.54 6.24 -10.86
C PHE A 2 -6.64 6.09 -9.82
N THR A 3 -7.90 6.26 -10.23
CA THR A 3 -9.04 6.15 -9.31
C THR A 3 -10.19 5.36 -9.92
N LYS A 4 -11.00 4.73 -9.06
CA LYS A 4 -12.20 3.96 -9.42
C LYS A 4 -13.26 4.10 -8.33
N GLN A 5 -14.50 4.38 -8.72
CA GLN A 5 -15.62 4.34 -7.77
C GLN A 5 -16.01 2.88 -7.51
N ILE A 6 -16.10 2.51 -6.23
CA ILE A 6 -16.44 1.16 -5.80
C ILE A 6 -17.52 1.19 -4.70
N SER A 7 -18.26 0.10 -4.58
CA SER A 7 -19.04 -0.18 -3.37
C SER A 7 -18.14 -0.89 -2.36
N PHE A 8 -17.91 -0.28 -1.21
CA PHE A 8 -17.10 -0.83 -0.13
C PHE A 8 -17.88 -0.77 1.18
N PHE A 9 -18.18 -1.93 1.76
CA PHE A 9 -19.09 -2.08 2.91
C PHE A 9 -20.44 -1.34 2.72
N GLY A 10 -21.04 -1.47 1.54
CA GLY A 10 -22.36 -0.89 1.22
C GLY A 10 -22.35 0.63 1.00
N ARG A 11 -21.18 1.27 0.97
CA ARG A 11 -21.04 2.72 0.71
C ARG A 11 -20.23 2.95 -0.56
N SER A 12 -20.59 4.00 -1.31
CA SER A 12 -19.77 4.46 -2.43
C SER A 12 -18.46 5.05 -1.91
N ARG A 13 -17.33 4.62 -2.47
CA ARG A 13 -15.99 5.05 -2.11
C ARG A 13 -15.12 5.20 -3.35
N THR A 14 -14.13 6.08 -3.26
CA THR A 14 -13.06 6.23 -4.24
C THR A 14 -11.91 5.29 -3.85
N LEU A 15 -11.67 4.25 -4.64
CA LEU A 15 -10.41 3.52 -4.61
C LEU A 15 -9.38 4.31 -5.41
N ALA A 16 -8.21 4.59 -4.83
CA ALA A 16 -7.12 5.26 -5.51
C ALA A 16 -5.83 4.45 -5.39
N CYS A 17 -4.97 4.53 -6.41
CA CYS A 17 -3.67 3.87 -6.46
C CYS A 17 -2.67 4.77 -7.19
N ASP A 18 -1.39 4.68 -6.84
CA ASP A 18 -0.33 5.47 -7.48
C ASP A 18 0.03 4.98 -8.89
N GLY A 19 -0.30 3.72 -9.22
CA GLY A 19 -0.11 3.09 -10.53
C GLY A 19 1.13 2.22 -10.65
N LYS A 20 1.93 2.08 -9.59
CA LYS A 20 3.18 1.28 -9.61
C LYS A 20 2.91 -0.18 -9.25
N CYS A 21 2.12 -0.89 -10.07
CA CYS A 21 1.74 -2.28 -9.81
C CYS A 21 2.96 -3.22 -9.69
N ASN A 22 4.03 -2.99 -10.46
CA ASN A 22 5.28 -3.75 -10.35
C ASN A 22 6.01 -3.56 -9.01
N LYS A 23 5.60 -2.58 -8.19
CA LYS A 23 6.11 -2.33 -6.84
C LYS A 23 5.07 -2.56 -5.74
N ALA A 24 3.93 -3.18 -6.07
CA ALA A 24 2.89 -3.57 -5.11
C ALA A 24 3.14 -4.99 -4.61
N TRP A 25 3.59 -5.11 -3.35
CA TRP A 25 3.89 -6.40 -2.73
C TRP A 25 2.69 -6.99 -1.99
N GLY A 26 1.78 -6.13 -1.53
CA GLY A 26 0.72 -6.47 -0.58
C GLY A 26 1.08 -6.04 0.85
N ILE A 27 0.11 -5.56 1.62
CA ILE A 27 0.27 -5.03 2.99
C ILE A 27 0.96 -6.05 3.90
N THR A 28 0.63 -7.33 3.75
CA THR A 28 1.17 -8.43 4.56
C THR A 28 2.51 -8.95 4.05
N SER A 29 2.83 -8.71 2.77
CA SER A 29 3.98 -9.32 2.08
C SER A 29 5.07 -8.32 1.71
N ARG A 30 4.81 -7.01 1.83
CA ARG A 30 5.83 -5.99 1.59
C ARG A 30 6.96 -6.16 2.61
N PRO A 31 8.21 -6.30 2.15
CA PRO A 31 9.34 -6.41 3.06
C PRO A 31 9.44 -5.18 3.95
N ASN A 32 9.66 -5.44 5.23
CA ASN A 32 9.89 -4.44 6.26
C ASN A 32 11.10 -4.83 7.07
N ILE A 33 11.64 -3.85 7.78
CA ILE A 33 12.74 -4.06 8.70
C ILE A 33 12.30 -3.65 10.10
N ARG A 34 12.79 -4.40 11.09
CA ARG A 34 12.81 -3.93 12.46
C ARG A 34 13.80 -2.78 12.55
N PHE A 35 13.33 -1.63 13.03
CA PHE A 35 14.10 -0.41 13.02
C PHE A 35 14.86 -0.18 14.34
N ASP A 36 14.28 -0.58 15.48
CA ASP A 36 14.93 -0.51 16.81
C ASP A 36 15.13 -1.91 17.41
N GLU A 37 16.36 -2.22 17.83
CA GLU A 37 16.69 -3.47 18.52
C GLU A 37 16.09 -3.57 19.93
N LYS A 38 15.72 -2.44 20.54
CA LYS A 38 15.12 -2.37 21.88
C LYS A 38 13.60 -2.37 21.84
N ASP A 39 12.99 -1.94 20.73
CA ASP A 39 11.54 -1.99 20.52
C ASP A 39 11.19 -2.99 19.39
N PRO A 40 10.70 -4.20 19.71
CA PRO A 40 10.35 -5.20 18.70
C PRO A 40 9.17 -4.80 17.81
N ASP A 41 8.36 -3.83 18.24
CA ASP A 41 7.20 -3.38 17.49
C ASP A 41 7.54 -2.18 16.58
N ASP A 42 8.75 -1.61 16.65
CA ASP A 42 9.19 -0.52 15.78
C ASP A 42 9.70 -1.05 14.43
N ASN A 43 8.89 -0.84 13.39
CA ASN A 43 9.12 -1.40 12.06
C ASN A 43 8.92 -0.34 10.97
N ALA A 44 9.74 -0.43 9.92
CA ALA A 44 9.64 0.42 8.74
C ALA A 44 9.43 -0.41 7.48
N LEU A 45 8.43 -0.06 6.67
CA LEU A 45 8.33 -0.57 5.31
C LEU A 45 9.49 0.02 4.51
N LEU A 46 10.18 -0.85 3.76
CA LEU A 46 11.26 -0.42 2.87
C LEU A 46 10.73 0.45 1.73
N ALA A 47 11.53 1.44 1.33
CA ALA A 47 11.26 2.31 0.20
C ALA A 47 11.33 1.54 -1.13
N ASP A 48 10.75 2.09 -2.19
CA ASP A 48 10.68 1.46 -3.51
C ASP A 48 12.06 1.20 -4.16
N ASP A 49 13.05 2.02 -3.85
CA ASP A 49 14.43 1.94 -4.33
C ASP A 49 15.26 0.91 -3.56
N GLU A 50 14.89 0.60 -2.32
CA GLU A 50 15.48 -0.47 -1.51
C GLU A 50 14.97 -1.86 -1.90
N LEU A 51 13.89 -1.93 -2.67
CA LEU A 51 13.23 -3.16 -3.08
C LEU A 51 13.45 -3.46 -4.55
N GLY A 52 13.49 -4.76 -4.87
CA GLY A 52 13.38 -5.25 -6.24
C GLY A 52 11.98 -5.02 -6.83
N GLU A 53 11.64 -5.77 -7.87
CA GLU A 53 10.26 -5.85 -8.34
C GLU A 53 9.44 -6.76 -7.44
N ALA A 54 8.20 -6.36 -7.17
CA ALA A 54 7.27 -7.19 -6.46
C ALA A 54 6.87 -8.40 -7.33
N PRO A 55 6.64 -9.58 -6.75
CA PRO A 55 6.21 -10.75 -7.52
C PRO A 55 4.92 -10.45 -8.29
N ALA A 56 4.77 -11.03 -9.48
CA ALA A 56 3.54 -10.94 -10.26
C ALA A 56 2.35 -11.51 -9.48
N ASP A 57 2.55 -12.68 -8.86
CA ASP A 57 1.63 -13.28 -7.90
C ASP A 57 2.24 -13.27 -6.48
N PRO A 58 1.76 -12.42 -5.56
CA PRO A 58 2.20 -12.41 -4.16
C PRO A 58 1.57 -13.53 -3.32
N GLY A 59 0.75 -14.40 -3.90
CA GLY A 59 0.08 -15.49 -3.18
C GLY A 59 -1.08 -15.03 -2.30
N THR A 60 -1.49 -13.77 -2.39
CA THR A 60 -2.58 -13.18 -1.61
C THR A 60 -3.78 -12.87 -2.50
N TYR A 61 -4.97 -13.22 -2.02
CA TYR A 61 -6.20 -13.16 -2.81
C TYR A 61 -7.38 -12.68 -1.96
N GLU A 62 -8.24 -11.84 -2.54
CA GLU A 62 -9.41 -11.27 -1.87
C GLU A 62 -10.68 -11.51 -2.67
N GLY A 63 -11.54 -12.39 -2.14
CA GLY A 63 -12.77 -12.80 -2.82
C GLY A 63 -12.51 -13.30 -4.24
N GLY A 64 -11.45 -14.09 -4.42
CA GLY A 64 -11.01 -14.66 -5.70
C GLY A 64 -10.14 -13.77 -6.57
N HIS A 65 -9.86 -12.52 -6.17
CA HIS A 65 -9.02 -11.61 -6.96
C HIS A 65 -7.61 -11.55 -6.40
N GLY A 66 -6.61 -11.76 -7.24
CA GLY A 66 -5.19 -11.51 -6.94
C GLY A 66 -4.76 -10.10 -7.36
N LYS A 67 -3.45 -9.83 -7.17
CA LYS A 67 -2.80 -8.61 -7.64
C LYS A 67 -2.99 -8.43 -9.17
N PRO A 68 -3.48 -7.27 -9.64
CA PRO A 68 -3.54 -7.00 -11.06
C PRO A 68 -2.20 -6.48 -11.60
N ASP A 69 -1.95 -6.70 -12.89
CA ASP A 69 -0.77 -6.19 -13.59
C ASP A 69 -0.89 -4.70 -13.96
N SER A 70 -2.12 -4.18 -14.00
CA SER A 70 -2.42 -2.81 -14.43
C SER A 70 -3.46 -2.13 -13.54
N PRO A 71 -3.37 -0.80 -13.31
CA PRO A 71 -4.41 -0.04 -12.63
C PRO A 71 -5.77 -0.07 -13.34
N ALA A 72 -5.81 -0.37 -14.64
CA ALA A 72 -7.06 -0.54 -15.37
C ALA A 72 -7.92 -1.68 -14.79
N ASP A 73 -7.27 -2.71 -14.25
CA ASP A 73 -7.88 -3.91 -13.70
C ASP A 73 -8.06 -3.84 -12.18
N MET A 74 -8.13 -2.62 -11.62
CA MET A 74 -8.38 -2.39 -10.19
C MET A 74 -9.55 -3.23 -9.67
N ASN A 75 -9.27 -4.07 -8.68
CA ASN A 75 -10.17 -5.12 -8.18
C ASN A 75 -10.23 -5.15 -6.64
N LYS A 76 -10.77 -6.23 -6.06
CA LYS A 76 -10.90 -6.39 -4.59
C LYS A 76 -9.56 -6.52 -3.87
N TRP A 77 -8.53 -7.05 -4.51
CA TRP A 77 -7.19 -7.11 -3.93
C TRP A 77 -6.62 -5.71 -3.72
N CYS A 78 -6.81 -4.81 -4.71
CA CYS A 78 -6.39 -3.42 -4.59
C CYS A 78 -7.01 -2.71 -3.38
N SER A 79 -8.26 -3.00 -3.02
CA SER A 79 -8.94 -2.33 -1.91
C SER A 79 -8.65 -2.92 -0.53
N ARG A 80 -7.96 -4.07 -0.44
CA ARG A 80 -7.79 -4.79 0.84
C ARG A 80 -6.37 -5.26 1.13
N GLN A 81 -5.58 -5.48 0.09
CA GLN A 81 -4.23 -6.02 0.20
C GLN A 81 -3.18 -5.09 -0.40
N CYS A 82 -3.48 -4.28 -1.42
CA CYS A 82 -2.46 -3.38 -1.99
C CYS A 82 -2.08 -2.27 -1.00
N GLU A 83 -0.80 -2.20 -0.62
CA GLU A 83 -0.26 -1.20 0.31
C GLU A 83 -0.12 0.20 -0.32
N ARG A 84 -0.22 0.26 -1.65
CA ARG A 84 -0.11 1.48 -2.46
C ARG A 84 -1.46 2.10 -2.77
N ALA A 85 -2.53 1.40 -2.45
CA ALA A 85 -3.88 1.83 -2.69
C ALA A 85 -4.54 2.32 -1.41
N GLY A 86 -5.47 3.26 -1.55
CA GLY A 86 -6.26 3.80 -0.45
C GLY A 86 -7.73 3.85 -0.84
N ILE A 87 -8.59 3.79 0.18
CA ILE A 87 -10.04 3.94 0.02
C ILE A 87 -10.45 5.24 0.69
N PHE A 88 -11.11 6.08 -0.08
CA PHE A 88 -11.49 7.42 0.33
C PHE A 88 -13.01 7.61 0.19
N ALA A 89 -13.59 8.45 1.04
CA ALA A 89 -14.90 9.06 0.83
C ALA A 89 -14.90 9.85 -0.49
N PRO A 90 -16.04 9.93 -1.18
CA PRO A 90 -16.13 10.66 -2.46
C PRO A 90 -15.72 12.14 -2.40
N TRP A 91 -15.83 12.78 -1.23
CA TRP A 91 -15.57 14.21 -1.03
C TRP A 91 -14.25 14.51 -0.32
N GLU A 92 -13.49 13.50 0.11
CA GLU A 92 -12.23 13.76 0.79
C GLU A 92 -11.06 13.81 -0.21
N PRO A 93 -10.05 14.65 0.05
CA PRO A 93 -8.82 14.66 -0.75
C PRO A 93 -8.14 13.29 -0.73
N VAL A 94 -7.73 12.83 -1.90
CA VAL A 94 -6.98 11.58 -2.05
C VAL A 94 -5.52 11.85 -1.75
N VAL A 95 -5.04 11.36 -0.61
CA VAL A 95 -3.63 11.41 -0.22
C VAL A 95 -3.14 9.98 -0.04
N LEU A 96 -2.31 9.51 -0.96
CA LEU A 96 -1.71 8.18 -0.90
C LEU A 96 -0.43 8.22 -0.08
N ARG A 97 -0.09 7.06 0.51
CA ARG A 97 1.19 6.86 1.20
C ARG A 97 2.34 7.01 0.22
N ASP A 98 3.35 7.78 0.60
CA ASP A 98 4.57 7.92 -0.17
C ASP A 98 5.54 6.77 0.13
N LEU A 99 5.65 5.83 -0.80
CA LEU A 99 6.56 4.68 -0.73
C LEU A 99 7.91 4.94 -1.44
N SER A 100 8.16 6.17 -1.89
CA SER A 100 9.50 6.58 -2.31
C SER A 100 10.46 6.77 -1.13
N LYS A 101 9.91 6.88 0.08
CA LYS A 101 10.64 6.92 1.35
C LYS A 101 10.20 5.76 2.24
N ARG A 102 11.01 5.44 3.24
CA ARG A 102 10.63 4.45 4.26
C ARG A 102 9.37 4.91 5.00
N CYS A 103 8.46 3.99 5.24
CA CYS A 103 7.23 4.27 5.98
C CYS A 103 7.27 3.62 7.35
N TYR A 104 7.45 4.44 8.38
CA TYR A 104 7.51 4.04 9.78
C TYR A 104 6.11 3.81 10.34
N ASN A 105 5.93 2.74 11.11
CA ASN A 105 4.69 2.52 11.85
C ASN A 105 4.57 3.43 13.10
N GLN A 106 5.71 3.87 13.65
CA GLN A 106 5.82 4.79 14.79
C GLN A 106 6.58 6.08 14.39
N PRO A 107 6.02 6.93 13.50
CA PRO A 107 6.74 8.07 12.94
C PRO A 107 7.20 9.11 13.99
N TRP A 108 6.50 9.22 15.12
CA TRP A 108 6.87 10.13 16.23
C TRP A 108 8.18 9.77 16.93
N LYS A 109 8.75 8.57 16.67
CA LYS A 109 10.09 8.19 17.15
C LYS A 109 11.20 8.55 16.17
N HIS A 110 10.84 8.87 14.92
CA HIS A 110 11.75 8.99 13.78
C HIS A 110 11.62 10.33 13.06
N GLU A 111 11.31 11.41 13.81
CA GLU A 111 11.05 12.74 13.25
C GLU A 111 12.22 13.28 12.39
N GLU A 112 13.47 12.91 12.71
CA GLU A 112 14.67 13.27 11.94
C GLU A 112 14.78 12.51 10.61
N ALA A 113 14.22 11.31 10.51
CA ALA A 113 14.25 10.48 9.30
C ALA A 113 13.05 10.71 8.38
N ALA A 114 12.05 11.49 8.82
CA ALA A 114 10.84 11.82 8.08
C ALA A 114 10.97 13.04 7.15
N GLN A 115 12.09 13.77 7.19
CA GLN A 115 12.39 14.90 6.29
C GLN A 115 12.83 14.45 4.89
#